data_AF-A0A6F8Y5I7-F1
#
_entry.id   AF-A0A6F8Y5I7-F1
#
_cell.length_a   1.000
_cell.length_b   1.000
_cell.length_c   1.000
_cell.angle_alpha   90.00
_cell.angle_beta   90.00
_cell.angle_gamma   90.00
#
_symmetry.space_group_name_H-M   'P 1'
#
loop_
_entity.id
_entity.type
_entity.pdbx_description
1 polymer ?
#
loop_
_entity_poly.entity_id
_entity_poly.type
_entity_poly.pdbx_seq_one_letter_code
_entity_poly.pdbx_strand_id
1 'polypeptide(L)'
;MAVLPHRTLLEKLVRENRWTIDETCHAFEKKAYDLGEQASLSPRQLARWMGGQVDRPRPVMQRVAEEFWGHDFAVLLGPPDTADLAAGRPSNTPGEPTLSNP
;
A
#
# COMPACT_ATOMS: atom_id res chain seq x y z
N MET A 1 -5.94 -28.55 -0.74
CA MET A 1 -4.92 -27.49 -0.90
C MET A 1 -5.18 -26.48 0.19
N ALA A 2 -4.26 -26.32 1.16
CA ALA A 2 -4.45 -25.34 2.23
C ALA A 2 -4.26 -23.93 1.65
N VAL A 3 -5.34 -23.15 1.59
CA VAL A 3 -5.26 -21.71 1.33
C VAL A 3 -4.61 -21.11 2.57
N LEU A 4 -3.31 -20.82 2.49
CA LEU A 4 -2.65 -20.05 3.54
C LEU A 4 -3.38 -18.71 3.63
N PRO A 5 -3.89 -18.31 4.81
CA PRO A 5 -4.58 -17.04 4.94
C PRO A 5 -3.60 -15.93 4.57
N HIS A 6 -3.98 -15.09 3.61
CA HIS A 6 -3.19 -13.93 3.23
C HIS A 6 -2.99 -13.05 4.45
N ARG A 7 -1.73 -12.80 4.80
CA ARG A 7 -1.41 -12.03 6.01
C ARG A 7 -1.72 -10.55 5.84
N THR A 8 -1.59 -10.04 4.61
CA THR A 8 -1.77 -8.64 4.27
C THR A 8 -2.51 -8.47 2.96
N LEU A 9 -3.13 -7.29 2.76
CA LEU A 9 -3.73 -6.93 1.48
C LEU A 9 -2.70 -6.96 0.35
N LEU A 10 -1.47 -6.51 0.62
CA LEU A 10 -0.38 -6.53 -0.35
C LEU A 10 -0.11 -7.95 -0.88
N GLU A 11 -0.06 -8.94 0.01
CA GLU A 11 0.13 -10.33 -0.40
C GLU A 11 -1.03 -10.82 -1.27
N LYS A 12 -2.26 -10.46 -0.92
CA LYS A 12 -3.46 -10.79 -1.70
C LYS A 12 -3.37 -10.18 -3.11
N LEU A 13 -3.08 -8.88 -3.22
CA LEU A 13 -2.98 -8.17 -4.50
C LEU A 13 -1.88 -8.75 -5.40
N VAL A 14 -0.69 -8.99 -4.87
CA VAL A 14 0.42 -9.56 -5.64
C VAL A 14 0.07 -10.96 -6.17
N ARG A 15 -0.57 -11.79 -5.33
CA ARG A 15 -0.99 -13.15 -5.71
C ARG A 15 -2.15 -13.15 -6.71
N GLU A 16 -3.14 -12.26 -6.57
CA GLU A 16 -4.29 -12.15 -7.47
C GLU A 16 -3.90 -11.61 -8.84
N ASN A 17 -3.04 -10.58 -8.90
CA ASN A 17 -2.55 -10.02 -10.16
C ASN A 17 -1.53 -10.92 -10.89
N ARG A 18 -1.16 -12.07 -10.31
CA ARG A 18 -0.09 -12.97 -10.82
C ARG A 18 1.25 -12.27 -11.02
N TRP A 19 1.49 -11.17 -10.33
CA TRP A 19 2.78 -10.49 -10.41
C TRP A 19 3.81 -11.22 -9.57
N THR A 20 5.01 -11.36 -10.11
CA THR A 20 6.14 -11.85 -9.33
C THR A 20 6.66 -10.75 -8.39
N ILE A 21 7.39 -11.16 -7.35
CA ILE A 21 8.07 -10.24 -6.44
C ILE A 21 8.99 -9.30 -7.22
N ASP A 22 9.69 -9.84 -8.21
CA ASP A 22 10.64 -9.10 -9.05
C ASP A 22 9.93 -8.07 -9.94
N GLU A 23 8.85 -8.46 -10.63
CA GLU A 23 8.03 -7.54 -11.42
C GLU A 23 7.43 -6.42 -10.58
N THR A 24 6.97 -6.76 -9.37
CA THR A 24 6.41 -5.77 -8.43
C THR A 24 7.48 -4.78 -7.97
N CYS A 25 8.69 -5.26 -7.66
CA CYS A 25 9.83 -4.40 -7.33
C CYS A 25 10.19 -3.47 -8.50
N HIS A 26 10.31 -4.01 -9.71
CA HIS A 26 10.61 -3.22 -10.91
C HIS A 26 9.53 -2.17 -11.21
N ALA A 27 8.25 -2.53 -11.08
CA ALA A 27 7.13 -1.62 -11.30
C ALA A 27 7.08 -0.51 -10.24
N PHE A 28 7.36 -0.84 -8.98
CA PHE A 28 7.47 0.11 -7.89
C PHE A 28 8.62 1.10 -8.12
N GLU A 29 9.81 0.62 -8.47
CA GLU A 29 10.96 1.47 -8.77
C GLU A 29 10.69 2.41 -9.95
N LYS A 30 10.04 1.89 -10.99
CA LYS A 30 9.61 2.71 -12.13
C LYS A 30 8.63 3.80 -11.69
N LYS A 31 7.68 3.48 -10.79
CA LYS A 31 6.72 4.46 -10.27
C LYS A 31 7.39 5.50 -9.36
N ALA A 32 8.36 5.10 -8.54
CA ALA A 32 9.18 6.02 -7.75
C ALA A 32 9.90 7.02 -8.67
N TYR A 33 10.51 6.52 -9.74
CA TYR A 33 11.20 7.35 -10.73
C TYR A 33 10.24 8.33 -11.44
N ASP A 34 9.06 7.86 -11.84
CA ASP A 34 8.00 8.69 -12.46
C ASP A 34 7.54 9.83 -11.54
N LEU A 35 7.46 9.57 -10.24
CA LEU A 35 7.13 10.56 -9.21
C LEU A 35 8.31 11.48 -8.83
N GLY A 36 9.51 11.23 -9.36
CA GLY A 36 10.74 11.94 -8.99
C GLY A 36 11.25 11.61 -7.59
N GLU A 37 10.75 10.53 -6.99
CA GLU A 37 11.06 10.10 -5.63
C GLU A 37 12.18 9.06 -5.63
N GLN A 38 13.16 9.19 -4.73
CA GLN A 38 14.25 8.20 -4.57
C GLN A 38 13.82 7.06 -3.65
N ALA A 39 12.95 6.19 -4.15
CA ALA A 39 12.53 4.96 -3.47
C ALA A 39 12.86 3.73 -4.31
N SER A 40 13.48 2.74 -3.67
CA SER A 40 13.68 1.41 -4.24
C SER A 40 13.18 0.35 -3.27
N LEU A 41 12.57 -0.70 -3.82
CA LEU A 41 11.99 -1.78 -3.06
C LEU A 41 12.69 -3.08 -3.42
N SER A 42 13.42 -3.68 -2.47
CA SER A 42 14.07 -4.97 -2.70
C SER A 42 13.08 -6.13 -2.55
N PRO A 43 13.29 -7.28 -3.23
CA PRO A 43 12.47 -8.48 -3.09
C PRO A 43 12.27 -8.95 -1.64
N ARG A 44 13.32 -8.84 -0.82
CA ARG A 44 13.28 -9.16 0.62
C ARG A 44 12.42 -8.19 1.42
N GLN A 45 12.42 -6.90 1.06
CA GLN A 45 11.57 -5.91 1.70
C GLN A 45 10.11 -6.13 1.32
N LEU A 46 9.83 -6.39 0.04
CA LEU A 46 8.50 -6.74 -0.42
C LEU A 46 7.97 -8.00 0.27
N ALA A 47 8.79 -9.04 0.41
CA ALA A 47 8.44 -10.25 1.17
C ALA A 47 8.11 -9.96 2.65
N ARG A 48 8.87 -9.06 3.29
CA ARG A 48 8.60 -8.59 4.65
C ARG A 48 7.28 -7.82 4.75
N TRP A 49 7.01 -6.93 3.79
CA TRP A 49 5.76 -6.18 3.71
C TRP A 49 4.56 -7.11 3.54
N MET A 50 4.65 -8.09 2.64
CA MET A 50 3.62 -9.13 2.46
C MET A 50 3.36 -9.92 3.75
N GLY A 51 4.40 -10.11 4.57
CA GLY A 51 4.28 -10.75 5.89
C GLY A 51 3.81 -9.84 7.03
N GLY A 52 3.54 -8.55 6.77
CA GLY A 52 3.19 -7.55 7.79
C GLY A 52 4.36 -7.14 8.69
N GLN A 53 5.59 -7.53 8.35
CA GLN A 53 6.80 -7.22 9.12
C GLN A 53 7.50 -5.99 8.57
N VAL A 54 7.08 -4.83 9.03
CA VAL A 54 7.65 -3.54 8.67
C VAL A 54 8.04 -2.79 9.93
N ASP A 55 9.34 -2.58 10.11
CA ASP A 55 9.84 -1.81 11.25
C ASP A 55 9.64 -0.31 11.03
N ARG A 56 10.20 0.25 9.94
CA ARG A 56 10.03 1.67 9.52
C ARG A 56 10.32 1.85 8.03
N PRO A 57 9.31 1.91 7.16
CA PRO A 57 9.51 2.29 5.76
C PRO A 57 9.77 3.79 5.69
N ARG A 58 10.62 4.20 4.74
CA ARG A 58 10.82 5.64 4.49
C ARG A 58 9.51 6.26 4.03
N PRO A 59 9.16 7.49 4.45
CA PRO A 59 7.92 8.15 4.04
C PRO A 59 7.79 8.26 2.51
N VAL A 60 8.91 8.42 1.81
CA VAL A 60 9.00 8.37 0.34
C VAL A 60 8.50 7.03 -0.21
N MET A 61 8.91 5.90 0.38
CA MET A 61 8.43 4.58 -0.06
C MET A 61 6.94 4.38 0.23
N GLN A 62 6.44 4.96 1.32
CA GLN A 62 5.01 4.89 1.67
C GLN A 62 4.20 5.61 0.59
N ARG A 63 4.57 6.85 0.24
CA ARG A 63 3.91 7.62 -0.82
C ARG A 63 3.89 6.91 -2.16
N VAL A 64 5.04 6.35 -2.57
CA VAL A 64 5.11 5.60 -3.83
C VAL A 64 4.22 4.36 -3.78
N ALA A 65 4.16 3.66 -2.63
CA ALA A 65 3.27 2.51 -2.47
C ALA A 65 1.80 2.92 -2.54
N GLU A 66 1.44 4.02 -1.88
CA GLU A 66 0.09 4.56 -1.87
C GLU A 66 -0.38 4.94 -3.26
N GLU A 67 0.49 5.59 -4.04
CA GLU A 67 0.22 5.95 -5.43
C GLU A 67 0.26 4.75 -6.39
N PHE A 68 1.09 3.74 -6.12
CA PHE A 68 1.23 2.57 -6.99
C PHE A 68 0.06 1.59 -6.84
N TRP A 69 -0.39 1.34 -5.60
CA TRP A 69 -1.51 0.44 -5.32
C TRP A 69 -2.85 1.17 -5.14
N GLY A 70 -2.86 2.50 -5.01
CA GLY A 70 -4.07 3.28 -4.78
C GLY A 70 -4.67 3.10 -3.38
N HIS A 71 -3.90 2.59 -2.43
CA HIS A 71 -4.34 2.31 -1.06
C HIS A 71 -3.32 2.83 -0.06
N ASP A 72 -3.82 3.38 1.06
CA ASP A 72 -3.00 3.79 2.20
C ASP A 72 -1.99 2.70 2.60
N PHE A 73 -0.78 3.12 2.94
CA PHE A 73 0.29 2.18 3.27
C PHE A 73 -0.06 1.30 4.48
N ALA A 74 -0.75 1.88 5.46
CA ALA A 74 -1.26 1.16 6.63
C ALA A 74 -2.31 0.10 6.26
N VAL A 75 -3.08 0.32 5.20
CA VAL A 75 -4.10 -0.62 4.70
C VAL A 75 -3.44 -1.76 3.91
N LEU A 76 -2.42 -1.45 3.11
CA LEU A 76 -1.65 -2.45 2.36
C LEU A 76 -0.99 -3.49 3.26
N LEU A 77 -0.43 -3.05 4.39
CA LEU A 77 0.16 -3.91 5.41
C LEU A 77 -0.85 -4.49 6.39
N GLY A 78 -2.09 -4.00 6.37
CA GLY A 78 -3.17 -4.48 7.20
C GLY A 78 -3.76 -5.80 6.68
N PRO A 79 -4.58 -6.48 7.50
CA PRO A 79 -5.29 -7.66 7.05
C PRO A 79 -6.22 -7.31 5.87
N PRO A 80 -6.42 -8.24 4.92
CA PRO A 80 -7.16 -7.97 3.68
C PRO A 80 -8.63 -7.57 3.91
N ASP A 81 -9.21 -7.91 5.07
CA ASP A 81 -10.56 -7.53 5.47
C ASP A 81 -10.69 -6.02 5.74
N THR A 82 -9.63 -5.39 6.24
CA THR A 82 -9.60 -3.94 6.52
C THR A 82 -9.63 -3.11 5.24
N ALA A 83 -9.16 -3.68 4.11
CA ALA A 83 -9.12 -2.99 2.83
C ALA A 83 -10.52 -2.75 2.23
N ASP A 84 -11.41 -3.73 2.38
CA ASP A 84 -12.80 -3.62 1.93
C ASP A 84 -13.51 -2.48 2.68
N LEU A 85 -13.26 -2.40 3.99
CA LEU A 85 -13.70 -1.31 4.87
C LEU A 85 -13.08 0.05 4.53
N ALA A 86 -11.82 0.09 4.08
CA ALA A 86 -11.12 1.33 3.74
C ALA A 86 -11.51 1.86 2.35
N ALA A 87 -11.64 0.99 1.35
CA ALA A 87 -12.07 1.36 -0.01
C ALA A 87 -13.51 1.89 -0.05
N GLY A 88 -14.36 1.48 0.90
CA GLY A 88 -15.73 1.95 1.06
C GLY A 88 -15.89 3.30 1.75
N ARG A 89 -14.82 3.89 2.32
CA ARG A 89 -14.88 5.23 2.91
C ARG A 89 -14.17 6.23 1.99
N PRO A 90 -14.89 7.11 1.28
CA PRO A 90 -14.25 8.33 0.83
C PRO A 90 -13.74 9.04 2.09
N SER A 91 -12.43 9.23 2.19
CA SER A 91 -11.77 10.13 3.13
C SER A 91 -12.20 11.56 2.81
N ASN A 92 -13.48 11.85 3.03
CA ASN A 92 -14.02 13.19 3.00
C ASN A 92 -13.46 13.86 4.25
N THR A 93 -12.38 14.61 4.07
CA THR A 93 -11.81 15.48 5.09
C THR A 93 -12.95 16.32 5.67
N PRO A 94 -13.33 16.21 6.96
CA PRO A 94 -14.09 17.26 7.59
C PRO A 94 -13.07 18.35 7.91
N GLY A 95 -12.72 19.14 6.89
CA GLY A 95 -12.15 20.45 7.10
C GLY A 95 -13.24 21.36 7.66
N GLU A 96 -13.43 21.33 8.97
CA GLU A 96 -13.99 22.46 9.74
C GLU A 96 -13.12 23.71 9.44
N PRO A 97 -13.62 24.96 9.32
CA PRO A 97 -14.46 25.62 10.33
C PRO A 97 -15.52 26.65 9.84
N THR A 98 -16.49 26.91 10.72
CA THR A 98 -17.21 28.18 10.98
C THR A 98 -17.45 29.16 9.82
N LEU A 99 -18.70 29.24 9.35
CA LEU A 99 -19.27 30.53 8.93
C LEU A 99 -20.63 30.73 9.60
N SER A 100 -20.59 31.40 10.75
CA SER A 100 -21.71 32.18 11.27
C SER A 100 -22.26 33.09 10.17
N ASN A 101 -23.57 33.12 9.97
CA ASN A 101 -24.32 34.36 9.71
C ASN A 101 -25.83 34.11 9.61
N PRO A 102 -26.63 35.18 9.74
CA PRO A 102 -26.87 36.02 10.91
C PRO A 102 -28.18 35.67 11.63
#